data_AF-A0A1Y3BMH6-F1
#
_entry.id   AF-A0A1Y3BMH6-F1
#
_cell.length_a   1.000
_cell.length_b   1.000
_cell.length_c   1.000
_cell.angle_alpha   90.00
_cell.angle_beta   90.00
_cell.angle_gamma   90.00
#
_symmetry.space_group_name_H-M   'P 1'
#
loop_
_entity.id
_entity.type
_entity.pdbx_description
1 polymer ?
#
loop_
_entity_poly.entity_id
_entity_poly.type
_entity_poly.pdbx_seq_one_letter_code
_entity_poly.pdbx_strand_id
1 'polypeptide(L)' 'MDQYQSMKIIPEAKLIDIQSWLMENESDFKPPICNKMMHNDQLKVFFVGGPNERQDYHIELGEE' A
#
# COMPACT_ATOMS: atom_id res chain seq x y z
N MET A 1 -30.47 -17.10 17.84
CA MET A 1 -30.67 -16.01 16.85
C MET A 1 -30.14 -14.75 17.51
N ASP A 2 -29.43 -13.89 16.77
CA ASP A 2 -28.74 -12.66 17.26
C ASP A 2 -27.24 -12.75 17.58
N GLN A 3 -26.46 -13.42 16.73
CA GLN A 3 -25.00 -13.29 16.74
C GLN A 3 -24.43 -12.68 15.44
N TYR A 4 -25.28 -12.07 14.61
CA TYR A 4 -24.90 -11.47 13.32
C TYR A 4 -24.99 -9.93 13.29
N GLN A 5 -25.18 -9.26 14.43
CA GLN A 5 -25.41 -7.81 14.48
C GLN A 5 -24.20 -6.91 14.75
N SER A 6 -22.96 -7.39 14.59
CA SER A 6 -21.79 -6.50 14.57
C SER A 6 -21.08 -6.50 13.22
N MET A 7 -21.81 -6.12 12.16
CA MET A 7 -21.16 -5.49 11.01
C MET A 7 -20.56 -4.18 11.52
N LYS A 8 -19.26 -4.20 11.88
CA LYS A 8 -18.50 -2.97 12.05
C LYS A 8 -18.66 -2.20 10.74
N ILE A 9 -19.19 -0.99 10.82
CA ILE A 9 -19.20 -0.03 9.72
C ILE A 9 -17.75 0.00 9.20
N ILE A 10 -17.55 -0.46 7.97
CA ILE A 10 -16.26 -0.31 7.28
C ILE A 10 -16.08 1.20 7.17
N PRO A 11 -14.97 1.80 7.67
CA PRO A 11 -14.70 3.21 7.45
C PRO A 11 -14.87 3.48 5.96
N GLU A 12 -15.59 4.54 5.62
CA GLU A 12 -15.90 4.88 4.23
C GLU A 12 -14.61 4.83 3.41
N ALA A 13 -14.51 3.83 2.52
CA ALA A 13 -13.29 3.60 1.76
C ALA A 13 -13.09 4.80 0.84
N LYS A 14 -12.10 5.63 1.16
CA LYS A 14 -11.77 6.79 0.35
C LYS A 14 -11.29 6.31 -1.02
N LEU A 15 -12.04 6.63 -2.06
CA LEU A 15 -11.61 6.41 -3.44
C LEU A 15 -10.40 7.32 -3.72
N ILE A 16 -9.34 6.74 -4.28
CA ILE A 16 -8.10 7.44 -4.64
C ILE A 16 -7.95 7.41 -6.16
N ASP A 17 -7.79 8.58 -6.76
CA ASP A 17 -7.31 8.69 -8.13
C ASP A 17 -5.80 8.39 -8.17
N ILE A 18 -5.44 7.27 -8.79
CA ILE A 18 -4.06 6.77 -8.76
C ILE A 18 -3.12 7.72 -9.50
N GLN A 19 -3.55 8.34 -10.61
CA GLN A 19 -2.69 9.22 -11.40
C GLN A 19 -2.29 10.47 -10.63
N SER A 20 -3.26 11.14 -10.00
CA SER A 20 -3.03 12.32 -9.17
C SER A 20 -2.13 11.99 -8.00
N TRP A 21 -2.38 10.87 -7.32
CA TRP A 21 -1.55 10.43 -6.21
C TRP A 21 -0.12 10.11 -6.66
N LEU A 22 0.08 9.46 -7.81
CA LEU A 22 1.43 9.21 -8.34
C LEU A 22 2.18 10.50 -8.65
N MET A 23 1.51 11.51 -9.24
CA MET A 23 2.12 12.81 -9.52
C MET A 23 2.51 13.56 -8.23
N GLU A 24 1.66 13.52 -7.21
CA GLU A 24 1.95 14.15 -5.91
C GLU A 24 3.11 13.50 -5.17
N ASN A 25 3.38 12.22 -5.44
CA ASN A 25 4.39 11.42 -4.74
C ASN A 25 5.57 11.01 -5.64
N GLU A 26 5.72 11.65 -6.80
CA GLU A 26 6.69 11.29 -7.85
C GLU A 26 8.14 11.20 -7.33
N SER A 27 8.49 12.04 -6.35
CA SER A 27 9.81 12.06 -5.73
C SER A 27 10.16 10.78 -4.95
N ASP A 28 9.16 10.11 -4.37
CA ASP A 28 9.37 8.92 -3.55
C ASP A 28 9.64 7.67 -4.39
N PHE A 29 9.31 7.72 -5.69
CA PHE A 29 9.50 6.61 -6.64
C PHE A 29 10.86 6.66 -7.34
N LYS A 30 11.73 7.59 -6.95
CA LYS A 30 13.10 7.75 -7.45
C LYS A 30 14.11 7.36 -6.36
N PRO A 31 15.37 7.04 -6.74
CA PRO A 31 16.44 6.83 -5.76
C PRO A 31 16.61 8.05 -4.84
N PRO A 32 16.85 7.83 -3.53
CA PRO A 32 17.17 6.55 -2.88
C PRO A 32 15.97 5.79 -2.30
N ILE A 33 14.74 6.26 -2.49
CA ILE A 33 13.55 5.77 -1.75
C ILE A 33 12.86 4.64 -2.53
N CYS A 34 12.52 4.91 -3.80
CA CYS A 34 11.93 3.97 -4.76
C CYS A 34 10.64 3.23 -4.31
N ASN A 35 9.95 3.65 -3.25
CA ASN A 35 8.67 3.06 -2.85
C ASN A 35 7.87 4.00 -1.96
N LYS A 36 6.54 3.82 -1.95
CA LYS A 36 5.66 4.51 -1.01
C LYS A 36 4.45 3.67 -0.64
N MET A 37 4.11 3.66 0.65
CA MET A 37 2.90 3.04 1.18
C MET A 37 1.69 3.95 0.97
N MET A 38 0.63 3.42 0.34
CA MET A 38 -0.65 4.10 0.15
C MET A 38 -1.63 3.78 1.28
N HIS A 39 -1.70 2.52 1.71
CA HIS A 39 -2.59 2.06 2.79
C HIS A 39 -1.82 1.26 3.84
N ASN A 40 -2.12 1.53 5.12
CA ASN A 40 -1.47 0.90 6.28
C ASN A 40 -2.50 0.25 7.21
N ASP A 41 -3.40 -0.54 6.64
CA ASP A 41 -4.46 -1.22 7.37
C ASP A 41 -4.17 -2.74 7.41
N GLN A 42 -5.23 -3.57 7.42
CA GLN A 42 -5.08 -5.03 7.36
C GLN A 42 -4.31 -5.47 6.11
N LEU A 43 -4.56 -4.82 4.96
CA LEU A 43 -3.77 -4.98 3.76
C LEU A 43 -2.85 -3.76 3.63
N LYS A 44 -1.54 -4.00 3.54
CA LYS A 44 -0.57 -2.96 3.24
C LYS A 44 -0.44 -2.83 1.74
N VAL A 45 -0.71 -1.65 1.21
CA VAL A 45 -0.63 -1.39 -0.24
C VAL A 45 0.55 -0.46 -0.50
N PHE A 46 1.49 -0.91 -1.32
CA PHE A 46 2.66 -0.15 -1.71
C PHE A 46 2.70 0.05 -3.22
N PHE A 47 3.26 1.18 -3.64
CA PHE A 47 3.72 1.39 -5.00
C PHE A 47 5.25 1.38 -4.98
N VAL A 48 5.85 0.66 -5.92
CA VAL A 48 7.31 0.50 -6.05
C VAL A 48 7.75 1.14 -7.36
N GLY A 49 8.74 2.04 -7.26
CA GLY A 49 9.37 2.74 -8.37
C GLY A 49 10.77 2.20 -8.70
N GLY A 50 11.60 3.03 -9.33
CA GLY A 50 12.95 2.64 -9.71
C GLY A 50 13.77 3.75 -10.37
N PRO A 51 15.04 3.47 -10.74
CA PRO A 51 15.71 2.17 -10.63
C PRO A 51 16.05 1.78 -9.18
N ASN A 52 15.86 0.51 -8.82
CA ASN A 52 16.28 -0.04 -7.52
C ASN A 52 16.61 -1.52 -7.66
N GLU A 53 17.88 -1.89 -7.49
CA GLU A 53 18.36 -3.27 -7.55
C GLU A 53 19.06 -3.61 -6.24
N ARG A 54 18.80 -4.81 -5.72
CA ARG A 54 19.31 -5.28 -4.43
C ARG A 54 19.78 -6.72 -4.57
N GLN A 55 20.83 -7.07 -3.82
CA GLN A 55 21.41 -8.42 -3.82
C GLN A 55 20.81 -9.32 -2.74
N ASP A 56 20.11 -8.74 -1.77
CA ASP A 56 19.47 -9.49 -0.69
C ASP A 56 18.09 -10.02 -1.09
N TYR A 57 17.72 -11.14 -0.48
CA TYR A 57 16.41 -11.76 -0.66
C TYR A 57 15.56 -11.53 0.58
N HIS A 58 14.28 -11.20 0.37
CA HIS A 58 13.29 -11.13 1.42
C HIS A 58 12.69 -12.52 1.66
N ILE A 59 12.67 -12.95 2.92
CA ILE A 59 12.00 -14.20 3.31
C ILE A 59 10.78 -13.81 4.12
N GLU A 60 9.60 -13.96 3.52
CA GLU A 60 8.32 -13.72 4.18
C GLU A 60 7.50 -15.00 4.25
N LEU A 61 6.72 -15.11 5.33
CA LEU A 61 5.83 -16.26 5.56
C LEU A 61 4.42 -16.04 4.99
N GLY A 62 4.10 -14.80 4.62
CA GLY A 62 2.84 -14.41 4.00
C GLY A 62 2.95 -14.26 2.49
N GLU A 63 1.82 -13.95 1.86
CA GLU A 63 1.74 -13.57 0.45
C GLU A 63 2.12 -12.09 0.29
N GLU A 64 2.87 -11.76 -0.76
CA GLU A 64 3.19 -10.40 -1.22
C GLU A 64 2.46 -10.09 -2.53
#